data_AF-A0A7X7KPN4-F1
#
_entry.id   AF-A0A7X7KPN4-F1
#
_cell.length_a   1.000
_cell.length_b   1.000
_cell.length_c   1.000
_cell.angle_alpha   90.00
_cell.angle_beta   90.00
_cell.angle_gamma   90.00
#
_symmetry.space_group_name_H-M   'P 1'
#
loop_
_entity.id
_entity.type
_entity.pdbx_description
1 polymer ?
#
loop_
_entity_poly.entity_id
_entity_poly.type
_entity_poly.pdbx_seq_one_letter_code
_entity_poly.pdbx_strand_id
1 'polypeptide(L)'
;MTARRDDSRLPPPEVASDLPQLGPVERAAEVLRYGLALAEHCLAPDGALRRRLKRCLSLAVLLVLPLLVILPMALLLASAGAVARLLVAAAGQKIVAVALAVGMVLVFIRLADRRP
;
A
#
# COMPACT_ATOMS: atom_id res chain seq x y z
N MET A 1 8.68 -35.47 3.90
CA MET A 1 7.37 -35.89 4.46
C MET A 1 6.53 -34.66 4.73
N THR A 2 5.82 -34.16 3.73
CA THR A 2 4.88 -33.05 3.88
C THR A 2 3.54 -33.64 4.32
N ALA A 3 3.11 -33.33 5.54
CA ALA A 3 1.81 -33.73 6.06
C ALA A 3 0.71 -33.18 5.13
N ARG A 4 0.13 -34.07 4.33
CA ARG A 4 -1.10 -33.80 3.58
C ARG A 4 -2.18 -33.60 4.64
N ARG A 5 -2.50 -32.35 4.97
CA ARG A 5 -3.69 -32.02 5.77
C ARG A 5 -4.87 -32.52 4.95
N ASP A 6 -5.43 -33.65 5.35
CA ASP A 6 -6.61 -34.20 4.71
C ASP A 6 -7.75 -33.20 4.90
N ASP A 7 -8.27 -32.69 3.79
CA ASP A 7 -9.51 -31.91 3.70
C ASP A 7 -10.73 -32.84 3.90
N SER A 8 -10.65 -33.76 4.86
CA SER A 8 -11.76 -34.59 5.29
C SER A 8 -12.77 -33.71 6.04
N ARG A 9 -14.07 -34.00 5.85
CA ARG A 9 -15.22 -33.32 6.46
C ARG A 9 -14.89 -32.79 7.85
N LEU A 10 -15.23 -31.52 8.10
CA LEU A 10 -15.01 -30.91 9.40
C LEU A 10 -15.82 -31.70 10.44
N PRO A 11 -15.18 -32.22 11.51
CA PRO A 11 -15.94 -32.84 12.59
C PRO A 11 -16.92 -31.81 13.17
N PRO A 12 -18.07 -32.26 13.69
CA PRO A 12 -19.00 -31.34 14.35
C PRO A 12 -18.26 -30.58 15.45
N PRO A 13 -18.51 -29.27 15.59
CA PRO A 13 -17.88 -28.48 16.64
C PRO A 13 -18.32 -29.00 18.01
N GLU A 14 -17.35 -29.28 18.87
CA GLU A 14 -17.60 -29.67 20.26
C GLU A 14 -17.17 -28.53 21.19
N VAL A 15 -17.96 -28.31 22.24
CA VAL A 15 -17.64 -27.39 23.33
C VAL A 15 -16.55 -28.03 24.18
N ALA A 16 -15.51 -27.27 24.53
CA ALA A 16 -14.44 -27.79 25.37
C ALA A 16 -14.97 -28.26 26.73
N SER A 17 -14.58 -29.46 27.17
CA SER A 17 -15.10 -30.08 28.40
C SER A 17 -14.64 -29.37 29.67
N ASP A 18 -13.56 -28.60 29.59
CA ASP A 18 -12.96 -27.76 30.62
C ASP A 18 -13.51 -26.32 30.64
N LEU A 19 -14.52 -25.99 29.83
CA LEU A 19 -15.18 -24.67 29.81
C LEU A 19 -15.48 -24.08 31.22
N PRO A 20 -15.93 -24.87 32.21
CA PRO A 20 -16.21 -24.35 33.55
C PRO A 20 -14.95 -23.91 34.31
N GLN A 21 -13.81 -24.48 33.98
CA GLN A 21 -12.52 -24.27 34.65
C GLN A 21 -11.73 -23.11 34.04
N LEU A 22 -12.05 -22.72 32.80
CA LEU A 22 -11.40 -21.61 32.10
C LEU A 22 -11.69 -20.25 32.74
N GLY A 23 -10.72 -19.33 32.65
CA GLY A 23 -10.90 -17.94 33.03
C GLY A 23 -11.97 -17.22 32.18
N PRO A 24 -12.44 -16.03 32.59
CA PRO A 24 -13.49 -15.31 31.86
C PRO A 24 -13.09 -14.92 30.43
N VAL A 25 -11.82 -14.54 30.20
CA VAL A 25 -11.31 -14.22 28.85
C VAL A 25 -11.20 -15.47 27.99
N GLU A 26 -10.70 -16.56 28.56
CA GLU A 26 -10.56 -17.84 27.87
C GLU A 26 -11.91 -18.42 27.50
N ARG A 27 -12.92 -18.32 28.40
CA ARG A 27 -14.31 -18.67 28.10
C ARG A 27 -14.87 -17.83 26.96
N ALA A 28 -14.65 -16.53 26.96
CA ALA A 28 -15.10 -15.66 25.87
C ALA A 28 -14.45 -16.05 24.52
N ALA A 29 -13.14 -16.32 24.53
CA ALA A 29 -12.41 -16.79 23.35
C ALA A 29 -12.94 -18.14 22.85
N GLU A 30 -13.27 -19.05 23.77
CA GLU A 30 -13.78 -20.39 23.46
C GLU A 30 -15.20 -20.36 22.89
N VAL A 31 -16.07 -19.49 23.42
CA VAL A 31 -17.40 -19.22 22.84
C VAL A 31 -17.28 -18.69 21.42
N LEU A 32 -16.33 -17.78 21.18
CA LEU A 32 -16.06 -17.22 19.85
C LEU A 32 -15.51 -18.29 18.89
N ARG A 33 -14.59 -19.13 19.36
CA ARG A 33 -14.05 -20.28 18.62
C ARG A 33 -15.17 -21.23 18.21
N TYR A 34 -16.01 -21.62 19.17
CA TYR A 34 -17.14 -22.52 18.93
C TYR A 34 -18.14 -21.92 17.95
N GLY A 35 -18.51 -20.64 18.11
CA GLY A 35 -19.42 -19.94 17.22
C GLY A 35 -18.90 -19.87 15.77
N LEU A 36 -17.62 -19.56 15.59
CA LEU A 36 -16.97 -19.56 14.27
C LEU A 36 -16.92 -20.97 13.65
N ALA A 37 -16.61 -21.99 14.44
CA ALA A 37 -16.57 -23.38 13.98
C ALA A 37 -17.96 -23.90 13.61
N LEU A 38 -19.00 -23.52 14.36
CA LEU A 38 -20.39 -23.84 14.07
C LEU A 38 -20.87 -23.13 12.81
N ALA A 39 -20.59 -21.84 12.65
CA ALA A 39 -20.90 -21.11 11.44
C ALA A 39 -20.20 -21.74 10.22
N GLU A 40 -18.92 -22.10 10.35
CA GLU A 40 -18.17 -22.79 9.28
C GLU A 40 -18.80 -24.15 8.93
N HIS A 41 -19.18 -24.95 9.93
CA HIS A 41 -19.81 -26.25 9.72
C HIS A 41 -21.19 -26.14 9.07
N CYS A 42 -22.02 -25.17 9.46
CA CYS A 42 -23.34 -24.94 8.88
C CYS A 42 -23.27 -24.42 7.44
N LEU A 43 -22.32 -23.54 7.13
CA LEU A 43 -22.19 -22.93 5.80
C LEU A 43 -21.43 -23.83 4.80
N ALA A 44 -20.46 -24.60 5.28
CA ALA A 44 -19.56 -25.39 4.43
C ALA A 44 -19.01 -26.63 5.17
N PRO A 45 -19.83 -27.69 5.33
CA PRO A 45 -19.42 -28.90 6.06
C PRO A 45 -18.21 -29.61 5.43
N ASP A 46 -17.97 -29.41 4.13
CA ASP A 46 -16.83 -29.96 3.39
C ASP A 46 -15.53 -29.14 3.53
N GLY A 47 -15.47 -28.16 4.44
CA GLY A 47 -14.29 -27.30 4.63
C GLY A 47 -13.97 -26.41 3.41
N ALA A 48 -14.95 -26.21 2.53
CA ALA A 48 -14.78 -25.39 1.33
C ALA A 48 -14.50 -23.91 1.68
N LEU A 49 -15.04 -23.41 2.81
CA LEU A 49 -14.87 -22.03 3.26
C LEU A 49 -13.41 -21.73 3.61
N ARG A 50 -12.78 -22.55 4.46
CA ARG A 50 -11.33 -22.48 4.77
C ARG A 50 -10.47 -22.48 3.51
N ARG A 51 -10.78 -23.36 2.55
CA ARG A 51 -10.04 -23.44 1.27
C ARG A 51 -10.21 -22.19 0.42
N ARG A 52 -11.41 -21.59 0.39
CA ARG A 52 -11.67 -20.33 -0.31
C ARG A 52 -10.97 -19.17 0.40
N LEU A 53 -11.07 -19.08 1.72
CA LEU A 53 -10.41 -18.04 2.51
C LEU A 53 -8.89 -18.08 2.36
N LYS A 54 -8.28 -19.27 2.43
CA LYS A 54 -6.83 -19.45 2.21
C LYS A 54 -6.42 -19.03 0.80
N ARG A 55 -7.23 -19.37 -0.22
CA ARG A 55 -7.00 -18.93 -1.61
C ARG A 55 -7.14 -17.42 -1.76
N CYS A 56 -8.19 -16.82 -1.20
CA CYS A 56 -8.39 -15.37 -1.22
C CYS A 56 -7.25 -14.63 -0.52
N LEU A 57 -6.79 -15.12 0.65
CA LEU A 57 -5.67 -14.52 1.37
C LEU A 57 -4.37 -14.64 0.58
N SER A 58 -4.11 -15.81 -0.03
CA SER A 58 -2.93 -16.01 -0.88
C SER A 58 -2.96 -15.11 -2.11
N LEU A 59 -4.12 -14.93 -2.74
CA LEU A 59 -4.30 -14.01 -3.87
C LEU A 59 -4.14 -12.55 -3.44
N ALA A 60 -4.68 -12.18 -2.27
CA ALA A 60 -4.53 -10.84 -1.71
C ALA A 60 -3.05 -10.52 -1.45
N VAL A 61 -2.30 -11.44 -0.83
CA VAL A 61 -0.85 -11.26 -0.62
C VAL A 61 -0.11 -11.15 -1.95
N LEU A 62 -0.45 -11.99 -2.93
CA LEU A 62 0.15 -11.97 -4.27
C LEU A 62 -0.11 -10.64 -5.01
N LEU A 63 -1.25 -10.00 -4.78
CA LEU A 63 -1.62 -8.71 -5.40
C LEU A 63 -1.06 -7.50 -4.63
N VAL A 64 -1.08 -7.55 -3.30
CA VAL A 64 -0.61 -6.45 -2.44
C VAL A 64 0.90 -6.29 -2.53
N LEU A 65 1.65 -7.39 -2.60
CA LEU A 65 3.11 -7.36 -2.65
C LEU A 65 3.68 -6.55 -3.83
N PRO A 66 3.29 -6.80 -5.10
CA PRO A 66 3.76 -5.98 -6.21
C PRO A 66 3.26 -4.54 -6.12
N LEU A 67 2.04 -4.31 -5.63
CA LEU A 67 1.50 -2.96 -5.47
C LEU A 67 2.33 -2.14 -4.47
N LEU A 68 2.75 -2.77 -3.36
CA LEU A 68 3.58 -2.14 -2.33
C LEU A 68 4.96 -1.74 -2.85
N VAL A 69 5.47 -2.41 -3.89
CA VAL A 69 6.76 -2.09 -4.53
C VAL A 69 6.61 -1.07 -5.65
N ILE A 70 5.59 -1.23 -6.50
CA ILE A 70 5.36 -0.36 -7.66
C ILE A 70 4.95 1.05 -7.24
N LEU A 71 4.10 1.18 -6.22
CA LEU A 71 3.56 2.47 -5.79
C LEU A 71 4.65 3.46 -5.31
N PRO A 72 5.58 3.10 -4.39
CA PRO A 72 6.66 4.02 -3.99
C PRO A 72 7.65 4.29 -5.13
N MET A 73 7.94 3.32 -5.98
CA MET A 73 8.77 3.53 -7.19
C MET A 73 8.15 4.56 -8.13
N ALA A 74 6.84 4.46 -8.39
CA ALA A 74 6.12 5.41 -9.22
C ALA A 74 6.09 6.82 -8.59
N LEU A 75 5.91 6.92 -7.27
CA LEU A 75 5.98 8.18 -6.53
C LEU A 75 7.37 8.83 -6.61
N LEU A 76 8.43 8.04 -6.47
CA LEU A 76 9.82 8.50 -6.61
C LEU A 76 10.11 9.01 -8.01
N LEU A 77 9.66 8.30 -9.05
CA LEU A 77 9.79 8.77 -10.44
C LEU A 77 9.01 10.07 -10.69
N ALA A 78 7.78 10.17 -10.18
CA ALA A 78 6.96 11.36 -10.34
C ALA A 78 7.58 12.59 -9.65
N SER A 79 8.12 12.41 -8.44
CA SER A 79 8.80 13.48 -7.71
C SER A 79 10.11 13.92 -8.40
N ALA A 80 10.89 13.00 -8.95
CA ALA A 80 12.09 13.34 -9.71
C ALA A 80 11.76 14.22 -10.94
N GLY A 81 10.68 13.89 -11.66
CA GLY A 81 10.20 14.71 -12.77
C GLY A 81 9.72 16.10 -12.34
N ALA A 82 9.04 16.21 -11.19
CA ALA A 82 8.60 17.49 -10.65
C ALA A 82 9.79 18.39 -10.23
N VAL A 83 10.79 17.81 -9.57
CA VAL A 83 12.01 18.52 -9.15
C VAL A 83 12.81 19.01 -10.37
N ALA A 84 12.94 18.17 -11.41
CA ALA A 84 13.59 18.57 -12.66
C ALA A 84 12.89 19.74 -13.35
N ARG A 85 11.55 19.73 -13.40
CA ARG A 85 10.75 20.85 -13.96
C ARG A 85 10.93 22.13 -13.14
N LEU A 86 10.98 22.04 -11.82
CA LEU A 86 11.19 23.19 -10.94
C LEU A 86 12.58 23.82 -11.16
N LEU A 87 13.62 22.99 -11.29
CA LEU A 87 14.99 23.44 -11.55
C LEU A 87 15.12 24.13 -12.90
N VAL A 88 14.52 23.57 -13.96
CA VAL A 88 14.53 24.20 -15.30
C VAL A 88 13.77 25.52 -15.31
N ALA A 89 12.61 25.60 -14.64
CA ALA A 89 11.85 26.84 -14.53
C ALA A 89 12.63 27.91 -13.75
N ALA A 90 13.27 27.54 -12.64
CA ALA A 90 14.07 28.46 -11.83
C ALA A 90 15.31 28.96 -12.59
N ALA A 91 16.00 28.07 -13.32
CA ALA A 91 17.15 28.44 -14.16
C ALA A 91 16.73 29.36 -15.33
N GLY A 92 15.60 29.06 -15.99
CA GLY A 92 15.07 29.87 -17.09
C GLY A 92 14.78 31.31 -16.69
N GLN A 93 14.17 31.52 -15.52
CA GLN A 93 13.88 32.88 -15.03
C GLN A 93 15.15 33.71 -14.78
N LYS A 94 16.22 33.09 -14.27
CA LYS A 94 17.49 33.79 -14.03
C LYS A 94 18.20 34.17 -15.32
N ILE A 95 18.18 33.30 -16.33
CA ILE A 95 18.80 33.58 -17.64
C ILE A 95 18.10 34.77 -18.32
N VAL A 96 16.76 34.81 -18.31
CA VAL A 96 15.98 35.92 -18.89
C VAL A 96 16.26 37.24 -18.15
N ALA A 97 16.32 37.21 -16.82
CA ALA A 97 16.60 38.40 -16.02
C ALA A 97 18.00 38.98 -16.31
N VAL A 98 19.02 38.13 -16.44
CA VAL A 98 20.39 38.54 -16.80
C VAL A 98 20.43 39.12 -18.22
N ALA A 99 19.75 38.49 -19.18
CA ALA A 99 19.69 38.98 -20.56
C ALA A 99 19.04 40.37 -20.64
N LEU A 100 17.94 40.60 -19.90
CA LEU A 100 17.29 41.90 -19.81
C LEU A 100 18.19 42.95 -19.17
N ALA A 101 18.89 42.61 -18.08
CA ALA A 101 19.81 43.52 -17.41
C ALA A 101 20.96 43.95 -18.34
N VAL A 102 21.57 43.00 -19.04
CA VAL A 102 22.64 43.27 -20.03
C VAL A 102 22.10 44.15 -21.17
N GLY A 103 20.92 43.83 -21.71
CA GLY A 103 20.27 44.62 -22.74
C GLY A 103 19.99 46.06 -22.30
N MET A 104 19.52 46.25 -21.07
CA MET A 104 19.24 47.58 -20.52
C MET A 104 20.52 48.40 -20.34
N VAL A 105 21.61 47.79 -19.88
CA VAL A 105 22.93 48.45 -19.77
C VAL A 105 23.44 48.89 -21.14
N LEU A 106 23.34 48.03 -22.16
CA LEU A 106 23.75 48.37 -23.52
C LEU A 106 22.93 49.52 -24.11
N VAL A 107 21.61 49.53 -23.87
CA VAL A 107 20.72 50.63 -24.27
C VAL A 107 21.12 51.93 -23.56
N PHE A 108 21.40 51.86 -22.26
CA PHE A 108 21.81 53.03 -21.48
C PHE A 108 23.13 53.62 -22.00
N ILE A 109 24.14 52.78 -22.27
CA ILE A 109 25.42 53.21 -22.87
C ILE A 109 25.16 53.86 -24.23
N ARG A 110 24.35 53.24 -25.10
CA ARG A 110 23.99 53.79 -26.42
C ARG A 110 23.24 55.13 -26.33
N LEU A 111 22.44 55.34 -25.30
CA LEU A 111 21.71 56.60 -25.07
C LEU A 111 22.62 57.68 -24.49
N ALA A 112 23.58 57.33 -23.64
CA ALA A 112 24.56 58.24 -23.09
C ALA A 112 25.54 58.76 -24.18
N ASP A 113 25.97 57.88 -25.08
CA ASP A 113 26.86 58.19 -26.20
C ASP A 113 26.19 59.07 -27.29
N ARG A 114 24.86 59.15 -27.28
CA ARG A 114 24.06 60.00 -28.21
C ARG A 114 23.77 61.40 -27.68
N ARG A 115 24.23 61.76 -26.48
CA ARG A 115 24.10 63.14 -25.99
C ARG A 115 25.30 63.96 -26.49
N PRO A 116 25.07 65.02 -27.30
CA PRO A 116 26.14 65.88 -27.84
C PRO A 116 26.84 66.70 -26.75
#